data_AF-A0A848QCS4-F1
#
_entry.id   AF-A0A848QCS4-F1
#
_cell.length_a   1.000
_cell.length_b   1.000
_cell.length_c   1.000
_cell.angle_alpha   90.00
_cell.angle_beta   90.00
_cell.angle_gamma   90.00
#
_symmetry.space_group_name_H-M   'P 1'
#
loop_
_entity.id
_entity.type
_entity.pdbx_description
1 polymer ?
#
loop_
_entity_poly.entity_id
_entity_poly.type
_entity_poly.pdbx_seq_one_letter_code
_entity_poly.pdbx_strand_id
1 'polypeptide(L)'
;MFASIAYNLKNLTNIHGRDGRKVFWLYVLFIVILNVLASILASIPMMVAAAEVGIAAAQSGNQAAAEAAILDEVINYAPTLVWFSIIQSAVNIVLLAASFMRRTHDVGLPGILVAVPIAIQVIWMFIAYRQLDGIADTMRSGAQAELAGNSMPLEPGMIAQDLLGWLAFLIVVLVGLMKSQQGPNAYGEGPKVL
;
A
#
# COMPACT_ATOMS: atom_id res chain seq x y z
N MET A 1 10.94 -19.46 -7.60
CA MET A 1 10.08 -18.55 -6.81
C MET A 1 10.42 -18.60 -5.33
N PHE A 2 10.20 -19.73 -4.64
CA PHE A 2 10.46 -19.84 -3.19
C PHE A 2 11.89 -19.52 -2.77
N ALA A 3 12.89 -19.91 -3.55
CA ALA A 3 14.29 -19.55 -3.30
C ALA A 3 14.52 -18.03 -3.26
N SER A 4 13.91 -17.27 -4.18
CA SER A 4 14.00 -15.80 -4.21
C SER A 4 13.32 -15.17 -2.99
N ILE A 5 12.19 -15.72 -2.55
CA ILE A 5 11.46 -15.24 -1.37
C ILE A 5 12.28 -15.48 -0.11
N ALA A 6 12.70 -16.72 0.13
CA ALA A 6 13.51 -17.08 1.29
C ALA A 6 14.84 -16.31 1.33
N TYR A 7 15.46 -16.10 0.16
CA TYR A 7 16.66 -15.29 0.04
C TYR A 7 16.43 -13.84 0.50
N ASN A 8 15.40 -13.16 -0.01
CA ASN A 8 15.13 -11.77 0.37
C ASN A 8 14.72 -11.63 1.84
N LEU A 9 13.91 -12.55 2.38
CA LEU A 9 13.53 -12.55 3.80
C LEU A 9 14.72 -12.76 4.74
N LYS A 10 15.71 -13.56 4.34
CA LYS A 10 16.98 -13.70 5.10
C LYS A 10 17.88 -12.46 4.99
N ASN A 11 17.64 -11.59 4.02
CA ASN A 11 18.47 -10.43 3.69
C ASN A 11 17.70 -9.11 3.84
N LEU A 12 16.74 -9.02 4.76
CA LEU A 12 15.93 -7.82 4.98
C LEU A 12 16.77 -6.62 5.45
N THR A 13 17.86 -6.86 6.18
CA THR A 13 18.78 -5.80 6.63
C THR A 13 20.07 -5.74 5.82
N ASN A 14 20.31 -6.71 4.94
CA ASN A 14 21.52 -6.78 4.14
C ASN A 14 21.36 -5.98 2.85
N ILE A 15 21.69 -4.70 2.88
CA ILE A 15 21.59 -3.81 1.72
C ILE A 15 22.69 -4.01 0.67
N HIS A 16 23.74 -4.78 0.99
CA HIS A 16 24.87 -4.98 0.11
C HIS A 16 24.62 -6.07 -0.92
N GLY A 17 25.21 -5.90 -2.10
CA GLY A 17 25.13 -6.84 -3.21
C GLY A 17 24.09 -6.45 -4.25
N ARG A 18 23.77 -7.43 -5.11
CA ARG A 18 23.09 -7.21 -6.38
C ARG A 18 22.05 -8.29 -6.63
N ASP A 19 20.81 -7.86 -6.84
CA ASP A 19 19.68 -8.75 -7.15
C ASP A 19 19.29 -8.60 -8.61
N GLY A 20 19.36 -9.70 -9.35
CA GLY A 20 18.92 -9.75 -10.75
C GLY A 20 17.40 -9.59 -10.87
N ARG A 21 16.94 -9.23 -12.07
CA ARG A 21 15.50 -8.96 -12.36
C ARG A 21 14.56 -10.04 -11.87
N LYS A 22 14.86 -11.31 -12.15
CA LYS A 22 14.01 -12.44 -11.76
C LYS A 22 13.85 -12.56 -10.25
N VAL A 23 14.94 -12.41 -9.50
CA VAL A 23 14.94 -12.49 -8.03
C VAL A 23 14.11 -11.36 -7.43
N PHE A 24 14.32 -10.14 -7.93
CA PHE A 24 13.59 -8.96 -7.50
C PHE A 24 12.08 -9.08 -7.79
N TRP A 25 11.68 -9.35 -9.04
CA TRP A 25 10.27 -9.39 -9.42
C TRP A 25 9.48 -10.52 -8.78
N LEU A 26 10.09 -11.70 -8.57
CA LEU A 26 9.42 -12.79 -7.85
C LEU A 26 9.16 -12.43 -6.39
N TYR A 27 10.02 -11.62 -5.78
CA TYR A 27 9.83 -11.15 -4.41
C TYR A 27 8.82 -10.01 -4.32
N VAL A 28 8.85 -9.05 -5.27
CA VAL A 28 7.82 -8.01 -5.39
C VAL A 28 6.45 -8.64 -5.59
N LEU A 29 6.31 -9.62 -6.49
CA LEU A 29 5.06 -10.34 -6.72
C LEU A 29 4.55 -11.02 -5.45
N PHE A 30 5.44 -11.65 -4.69
CA PHE A 30 5.09 -12.24 -3.39
C PHE A 30 4.51 -11.19 -2.43
N ILE A 31 5.14 -10.03 -2.33
CA ILE A 31 4.66 -8.94 -1.47
C ILE A 31 3.32 -8.37 -1.96
N VAL A 32 3.12 -8.24 -3.27
CA VAL A 32 1.82 -7.84 -3.84
C VAL A 32 0.72 -8.83 -3.45
N ILE A 33 0.99 -10.14 -3.56
CA ILE A 33 0.03 -11.17 -3.13
C ILE A 33 -0.27 -11.06 -1.63
N LEU A 34 0.76 -10.86 -0.80
CA LEU A 34 0.56 -10.65 0.65
C LEU A 34 -0.30 -9.43 0.93
N ASN A 35 -0.08 -8.31 0.23
CA ASN A 35 -0.88 -7.10 0.40
C ASN A 35 -2.35 -7.31 0.02
N VAL A 36 -2.61 -8.02 -1.08
CA VAL A 36 -3.99 -8.36 -1.49
C VAL A 36 -4.66 -9.20 -0.41
N LEU A 37 -3.99 -10.26 0.07
CA LEU A 37 -4.51 -11.11 1.14
C LEU A 37 -4.74 -10.31 2.43
N ALA A 38 -3.80 -9.45 2.81
CA ALA A 38 -3.91 -8.62 4.00
C ALA A 38 -5.09 -7.64 3.90
N SER A 39 -5.31 -7.01 2.73
CA SER A 39 -6.46 -6.12 2.50
C SER A 39 -7.81 -6.83 2.58
N ILE A 40 -7.89 -8.07 2.06
CA ILE A 40 -9.11 -8.88 2.15
C ILE A 40 -9.38 -9.24 3.61
N LEU A 41 -8.36 -9.68 4.34
CA LEU A 41 -8.50 -10.04 5.74
C LEU A 41 -8.88 -8.83 6.61
N ALA A 42 -8.35 -7.64 6.31
CA ALA A 42 -8.67 -6.42 7.04
C ALA A 42 -10.11 -5.91 6.81
N SER A 43 -10.73 -6.25 5.68
CA SER A 43 -12.11 -5.85 5.37
C SER A 43 -13.17 -6.79 5.95
N ILE A 44 -12.80 -8.03 6.32
CA ILE A 44 -13.75 -9.01 6.88
C ILE A 44 -14.45 -8.49 8.13
N PRO A 45 -13.76 -7.96 9.17
CA PRO A 45 -14.44 -7.51 10.38
C PRO A 45 -15.42 -6.36 10.11
N MET A 46 -15.07 -5.44 9.20
CA MET A 46 -15.97 -4.38 8.76
C MET A 46 -17.25 -4.94 8.14
N MET A 47 -17.12 -5.91 7.22
CA MET A 47 -18.27 -6.52 6.56
C MET A 47 -19.17 -7.26 7.55
N VAL A 48 -18.57 -7.95 8.53
CA VAL A 48 -19.33 -8.64 9.58
C VAL A 48 -20.10 -7.64 10.45
N ALA A 49 -19.43 -6.59 10.95
CA ALA A 49 -20.06 -5.56 11.77
C ALA A 49 -21.20 -4.83 11.02
N ALA A 50 -20.94 -4.43 9.77
CA ALA A 50 -21.95 -3.80 8.91
C ALA A 50 -23.15 -4.73 8.66
N ALA A 51 -22.93 -6.03 8.42
CA ALA A 51 -24.00 -6.99 8.21
C ALA A 51 -24.85 -7.20 9.48
N GLU A 52 -24.22 -7.29 10.66
CA GLU A 52 -24.93 -7.44 11.94
C GLU A 52 -25.85 -6.25 12.21
N VAL A 53 -25.35 -5.02 12.04
CA VAL A 53 -26.13 -3.79 12.20
C VAL A 53 -27.24 -3.70 11.16
N GLY A 54 -26.96 -4.04 9.90
CA GLY A 54 -27.94 -4.06 8.83
C GLY A 54 -29.10 -5.04 9.06
N ILE A 55 -28.80 -6.26 9.52
CA ILE A 55 -29.81 -7.28 9.83
C ILE A 55 -30.69 -6.82 11.00
N ALA A 56 -30.08 -6.30 12.07
CA ALA A 56 -30.82 -5.81 13.23
C ALA A 56 -31.75 -4.64 12.86
N ALA A 57 -31.27 -3.70 12.03
CA ALA A 57 -32.08 -2.57 11.59
C ALA A 57 -33.18 -2.99 10.60
N ALA A 58 -32.95 -3.98 9.73
CA ALA A 58 -33.96 -4.50 8.80
C ALA A 58 -35.14 -5.16 9.53
N GLN A 59 -34.92 -5.75 10.71
CA GLN A 59 -35.99 -6.31 11.55
C GLN A 59 -36.98 -5.24 12.03
N SER A 60 -36.60 -3.96 12.03
CA SER A 60 -37.51 -2.85 12.36
C SER A 60 -38.48 -2.49 11.21
N GLY A 61 -38.30 -3.06 10.02
CA GLY A 61 -39.10 -2.79 8.83
C GLY A 61 -38.79 -1.45 8.13
N ASN A 62 -37.81 -0.68 8.63
CA ASN A 62 -37.41 0.60 8.04
C ASN A 62 -36.09 0.46 7.28
N GLN A 63 -36.18 0.36 5.95
CA GLN A 63 -35.01 0.21 5.07
C GLN A 63 -34.05 1.42 5.15
N ALA A 64 -34.58 2.65 5.21
CA ALA A 64 -33.74 3.85 5.28
C ALA A 64 -32.94 3.91 6.59
N ALA A 65 -33.53 3.42 7.70
CA ALA A 65 -32.81 3.30 8.96
C ALA A 65 -31.71 2.23 8.91
N ALA A 66 -31.93 1.13 8.18
CA ALA A 66 -30.92 0.09 8.00
C ALA A 66 -29.73 0.56 7.17
N GLU A 67 -29.97 1.27 6.07
CA GLU A 67 -28.92 1.85 5.24
C GLU A 67 -28.08 2.88 6.01
N ALA A 68 -28.74 3.75 6.79
CA ALA A 68 -28.05 4.73 7.63
C ALA A 68 -27.19 4.07 8.71
N ALA A 69 -27.66 2.99 9.33
CA ALA A 69 -26.93 2.27 10.37
C ALA A 69 -25.70 1.54 9.80
N ILE A 70 -25.82 0.91 8.62
CA ILE A 70 -24.69 0.31 7.90
C ILE A 70 -23.63 1.36 7.57
N LEU A 71 -24.07 2.51 7.05
CA LEU A 71 -23.17 3.60 6.68
C LEU A 71 -22.41 4.15 7.90
N ASP A 72 -23.10 4.35 9.03
CA ASP A 72 -22.45 4.80 10.25
C ASP A 72 -21.41 3.79 10.75
N GLU A 73 -21.70 2.49 10.66
CA GLU A 73 -20.73 1.44 11.02
C GLU A 73 -19.49 1.48 10.11
N VAL A 74 -19.67 1.64 8.80
CA VAL A 74 -18.55 1.79 7.85
C VAL A 74 -17.70 3.02 8.17
N ILE A 75 -18.34 4.15 8.51
CA ILE A 75 -17.66 5.38 8.91
C ILE A 75 -16.87 5.16 10.20
N ASN A 76 -17.46 4.50 11.20
CA ASN A 76 -16.82 4.23 12.48
C ASN A 76 -15.62 3.26 12.33
N TYR A 77 -15.65 2.38 11.33
CA TYR A 77 -14.55 1.48 11.03
C TYR A 77 -13.43 2.11 10.17
N ALA A 78 -13.68 3.23 9.50
CA ALA A 78 -12.71 3.88 8.61
C ALA A 78 -11.36 4.21 9.27
N PRO A 79 -11.29 4.74 10.52
CA PRO A 79 -10.01 4.95 11.21
C PRO A 79 -9.18 3.67 11.36
N THR A 80 -9.83 2.53 11.61
CA THR A 80 -9.17 1.22 11.72
C THR A 80 -8.51 0.82 10.40
N LEU A 81 -9.20 1.02 9.27
CA LEU A 81 -8.65 0.75 7.93
C LEU A 81 -7.47 1.67 7.60
N VAL A 82 -7.55 2.94 7.97
CA VAL A 82 -6.44 3.89 7.79
C VAL A 82 -5.21 3.42 8.58
N TRP A 83 -5.37 3.09 9.87
CA TRP A 83 -4.27 2.56 10.68
C TRP A 83 -3.69 1.27 10.11
N PHE A 84 -4.54 0.34 9.67
CA PHE A 84 -4.11 -0.87 9.00
C PHE A 84 -3.25 -0.56 7.76
N SER A 85 -3.68 0.40 6.93
CA SER A 85 -2.93 0.81 5.73
C SER A 85 -1.57 1.45 6.06
N ILE A 86 -1.49 2.22 7.14
CA ILE A 86 -0.24 2.83 7.65
C ILE A 86 0.73 1.73 8.10
N ILE A 87 0.24 0.77 8.90
CA ILE A 87 1.05 -0.36 9.37
C ILE A 87 1.51 -1.21 8.20
N GLN A 88 0.62 -1.54 7.27
CA GLN A 88 0.93 -2.30 6.06
C GLN A 88 2.00 -1.58 5.21
N SER A 89 1.90 -0.25 5.10
CA SER A 89 2.90 0.56 4.40
C SER A 89 4.27 0.50 5.07
N ALA A 90 4.33 0.61 6.40
CA ALA A 90 5.58 0.48 7.15
C ALA A 90 6.21 -0.91 6.96
N VAL A 91 5.41 -1.97 7.02
CA VAL A 91 5.85 -3.34 6.75
C VAL A 91 6.39 -3.47 5.32
N ASN A 92 5.70 -2.91 4.32
CA ASN A 92 6.15 -2.93 2.93
C ASN A 92 7.48 -2.21 2.73
N ILE A 93 7.71 -1.08 3.41
CA ILE A 93 9.00 -0.39 3.38
C ILE A 93 10.10 -1.34 3.88
N VAL A 94 9.90 -1.99 5.02
CA VAL A 94 10.88 -2.92 5.60
C VAL A 94 11.15 -4.10 4.67
N LEU A 95 10.09 -4.68 4.08
CA LEU A 95 10.22 -5.83 3.20
C LEU A 95 10.93 -5.47 1.89
N LEU A 96 10.62 -4.33 1.28
CA LEU A 96 11.12 -3.97 -0.05
C LEU A 96 12.44 -3.21 -0.05
N ALA A 97 12.75 -2.42 0.98
CA ALA A 97 13.86 -1.46 0.93
C ALA A 97 15.20 -2.10 0.56
N ALA A 98 15.59 -3.19 1.24
CA ALA A 98 16.87 -3.85 0.96
C ALA A 98 16.89 -4.53 -0.41
N SER A 99 15.78 -5.16 -0.83
CA SER A 99 15.67 -5.79 -2.15
C SER A 99 15.74 -4.75 -3.26
N PHE A 100 15.08 -3.61 -3.09
CA PHE A 100 15.12 -2.51 -4.03
C PHE A 100 16.50 -1.85 -4.09
N MET A 101 17.21 -1.74 -2.96
CA MET A 101 18.57 -1.23 -2.93
C MET A 101 19.53 -2.14 -3.71
N ARG A 102 19.47 -3.45 -3.48
CA ARG A 102 20.25 -4.42 -4.27
C ARG A 102 19.86 -4.42 -5.76
N ARG A 103 18.61 -4.11 -6.10
CA ARG A 103 18.17 -3.91 -7.49
C ARG A 103 18.79 -2.65 -8.10
N THR A 104 18.80 -1.53 -7.37
CA THR A 104 19.45 -0.29 -7.82
C THR A 104 20.95 -0.48 -8.05
N HIS A 105 21.63 -1.19 -7.14
CA HIS A 105 23.04 -1.55 -7.30
C HIS A 105 23.29 -2.42 -8.54
N ASP A 106 22.37 -3.33 -8.87
CA ASP A 106 22.53 -4.19 -10.04
C ASP A 106 22.44 -3.45 -11.38
N VAL A 107 21.70 -2.34 -11.42
CA VAL A 107 21.62 -1.48 -12.62
C VAL A 107 22.71 -0.40 -12.64
N GLY A 108 23.59 -0.38 -11.64
CA GLY A 108 24.67 0.60 -11.50
C GLY A 108 24.24 1.96 -10.96
N LEU A 109 23.00 2.07 -10.45
CA LEU A 109 22.49 3.29 -9.83
C LEU A 109 22.89 3.36 -8.35
N PRO A 110 22.97 4.57 -7.78
CA PRO A 110 23.27 4.72 -6.35
C PRO A 110 22.11 4.21 -5.49
N GLY A 111 22.43 3.45 -4.45
CA GLY A 111 21.44 2.89 -3.52
C GLY A 111 20.57 3.94 -2.81
N ILE A 112 21.04 5.20 -2.74
CA ILE A 112 20.28 6.33 -2.19
C ILE A 112 18.97 6.58 -2.95
N LEU A 113 18.84 6.13 -4.19
CA LEU A 113 17.60 6.25 -4.97
C LEU A 113 16.41 5.58 -4.28
N VAL A 114 16.65 4.57 -3.44
CA VAL A 114 15.62 3.92 -2.60
C VAL A 114 14.98 4.90 -1.61
N ALA A 115 15.69 5.95 -1.19
CA ALA A 115 15.15 6.95 -0.27
C ALA A 115 13.97 7.73 -0.88
N VAL A 116 13.91 7.88 -2.21
CA VAL A 116 12.85 8.63 -2.89
C VAL A 116 11.47 7.97 -2.70
N PRO A 117 11.23 6.70 -3.11
CA PRO A 117 9.94 6.06 -2.88
C PRO A 117 9.62 5.89 -1.39
N ILE A 118 10.63 5.70 -0.53
CA ILE A 118 10.41 5.67 0.93
C ILE A 118 9.91 7.01 1.45
N ALA A 119 10.54 8.13 1.06
CA ALA A 119 10.13 9.46 1.48
C ALA A 119 8.69 9.77 1.02
N ILE A 120 8.36 9.43 -0.23
CA ILE A 120 7.00 9.56 -0.76
C ILE A 120 6.01 8.73 0.08
N GLN A 121 6.34 7.47 0.39
CA GLN A 121 5.46 6.62 1.22
C GLN A 121 5.28 7.18 2.64
N VAL A 122 6.34 7.70 3.25
CA VAL A 122 6.27 8.32 4.58
C VAL A 122 5.42 9.59 4.57
N ILE A 123 5.54 10.42 3.53
CA ILE A 123 4.68 11.61 3.35
C ILE A 123 3.23 11.17 3.21
N TRP A 124 2.94 10.14 2.40
CA TRP A 124 1.60 9.60 2.27
C TRP A 124 1.05 9.08 3.61
N MET A 125 1.86 8.34 4.38
CA MET A 125 1.46 7.86 5.72
C MET A 125 1.17 9.02 6.68
N PHE A 126 1.95 10.10 6.62
CA PHE A 126 1.72 11.30 7.42
C PHE A 126 0.41 11.98 7.04
N ILE A 127 0.12 12.13 5.75
CA ILE A 127 -1.15 12.70 5.27
C ILE A 127 -2.33 11.83 5.72
N ALA A 128 -2.24 10.51 5.55
CA ALA A 128 -3.27 9.57 5.98
C ALA A 128 -3.54 9.65 7.49
N TYR A 129 -2.48 9.75 8.30
CA TYR A 129 -2.59 9.96 9.74
C TYR A 129 -3.30 11.28 10.08
N ARG A 130 -2.97 12.37 9.39
CA ARG A 130 -3.61 13.70 9.59
C ARG A 130 -5.09 13.72 9.20
N GLN A 131 -5.53 12.81 8.33
CA GLN A 131 -6.93 12.69 7.92
C GLN A 131 -7.79 11.91 8.92
N LEU A 132 -7.21 11.20 9.89
CA LEU A 132 -7.96 10.38 10.86
C LEU A 132 -9.01 11.19 11.62
N ASP A 133 -8.68 12.41 12.03
CA ASP A 133 -9.59 13.24 12.84
C ASP A 133 -10.81 13.74 12.04
N GLY A 134 -10.69 13.86 10.71
CA GLY A 134 -11.71 14.42 9.83
C GLY A 134 -12.36 13.41 8.87
N ILE A 135 -11.95 12.13 8.91
CA ILE A 135 -12.40 11.13 7.95
C ILE A 135 -13.91 10.88 8.07
N ALA A 136 -14.44 10.86 9.30
CA ALA A 136 -15.86 10.63 9.53
C ALA A 136 -16.72 11.77 8.96
N ASP A 137 -16.32 13.02 9.19
CA ASP A 137 -17.02 14.19 8.64
C ASP A 137 -16.94 14.23 7.12
N THR A 138 -15.77 13.92 6.57
CA THR A 138 -15.57 13.83 5.11
C THR A 138 -16.47 12.76 4.49
N MET A 139 -16.54 11.56 5.09
CA MET A 139 -17.38 10.47 4.60
C MET A 139 -18.87 10.77 4.74
N ARG A 140 -19.30 11.39 5.85
CA ARG A 140 -20.71 11.80 6.03
C ARG A 140 -21.12 12.87 5.03
N SER A 141 -20.25 13.85 4.79
CA SER A 141 -20.51 14.91 3.80
C SER A 141 -20.57 14.34 2.37
N GLY A 142 -19.69 13.39 2.03
CA GLY A 142 -19.72 12.67 0.77
C GLY A 142 -21.00 11.86 0.57
N ALA A 143 -21.40 11.07 1.58
CA ALA A 143 -22.64 10.30 1.52
C ALA A 143 -23.89 11.18 1.36
N GLN A 144 -23.93 12.33 2.03
CA GLN A 144 -25.03 13.30 1.86
C GLN A 144 -25.06 13.92 0.47
N ALA A 145 -23.89 14.24 -0.10
CA ALA A 145 -23.78 14.76 -1.46
C ALA A 145 -24.27 13.74 -2.50
N GLU A 146 -23.90 12.47 -2.34
CA GLU A 146 -24.33 11.37 -3.20
C GLU A 146 -25.86 11.16 -3.13
N LEU A 147 -26.44 11.16 -1.93
CA LEU A 147 -27.89 11.10 -1.73
C LEU A 147 -28.64 12.28 -2.38
N ALA A 148 -28.00 13.44 -2.47
CA ALA A 148 -28.54 14.62 -3.14
C ALA A 148 -28.35 14.60 -4.67
N GLY A 149 -27.80 13.52 -5.25
CA GLY A 149 -27.51 13.39 -6.68
C GLY A 149 -26.33 14.25 -7.14
N ASN A 150 -25.54 14.78 -6.21
CA ASN A 150 -24.35 15.56 -6.51
C ASN A 150 -23.13 14.65 -6.54
N SER A 151 -22.18 14.93 -7.44
CA SER A 151 -20.86 14.34 -7.34
C SER A 151 -20.13 14.91 -6.13
N MET A 152 -19.46 14.03 -5.36
CA MET A 152 -18.56 14.48 -4.30
C MET A 152 -17.55 15.46 -4.91
N PRO A 153 -17.41 16.68 -4.37
CA PRO A 153 -16.43 17.63 -4.87
C PRO A 153 -15.04 17.01 -4.69
N LEU A 154 -14.38 16.70 -5.81
CA LEU A 154 -13.01 16.22 -5.81
C LEU A 154 -12.11 17.35 -5.34
N GLU A 155 -11.66 17.28 -4.09
CA GLU A 155 -10.68 18.22 -3.60
C GLU A 155 -9.33 17.98 -4.31
N PRO A 156 -8.65 19.02 -4.84
CA PRO A 156 -7.35 18.87 -5.47
C PRO A 156 -6.31 18.13 -4.61
N GLY A 157 -6.45 18.20 -3.29
CA GLY A 157 -5.62 17.46 -2.33
C GLY A 157 -5.72 15.93 -2.47
N MET A 158 -6.91 15.40 -2.77
CA MET A 158 -7.12 13.96 -2.98
C MET A 158 -6.41 13.48 -4.24
N ILE A 159 -6.51 14.26 -5.33
CA ILE A 159 -5.83 13.94 -6.61
C ILE A 159 -4.31 13.96 -6.42
N ALA A 160 -3.79 14.99 -5.74
CA ALA A 160 -2.36 15.09 -5.48
C ALA A 160 -1.84 13.92 -4.62
N GLN A 161 -2.60 13.49 -3.61
CA GLN A 161 -2.27 12.35 -2.76
C GLN A 161 -2.19 11.03 -3.56
N ASP A 162 -3.14 10.79 -4.46
CA ASP A 162 -3.12 9.60 -5.31
C ASP A 162 -1.93 9.61 -6.28
N LEU A 163 -1.62 10.75 -6.88
CA LEU A 163 -0.47 10.89 -7.78
C LEU A 163 0.87 10.60 -7.08
N LEU A 164 1.00 10.96 -5.79
CA LEU A 164 2.18 10.63 -4.99
C LEU A 164 2.36 9.11 -4.87
N GLY A 165 1.29 8.37 -4.58
CA GLY A 165 1.34 6.91 -4.51
C GLY A 165 1.80 6.27 -5.81
N TRP A 166 1.24 6.73 -6.94
CA TRP A 166 1.64 6.26 -8.27
C TRP A 166 3.09 6.58 -8.61
N LEU A 167 3.60 7.74 -8.21
CA LEU A 167 4.98 8.12 -8.44
C LEU A 167 5.97 7.17 -7.76
N ALA A 168 5.72 6.79 -6.50
CA ALA A 168 6.56 5.82 -5.78
C ALA A 168 6.57 4.46 -6.50
N PHE A 169 5.40 3.99 -6.94
CA PHE A 169 5.26 2.75 -7.69
C PHE A 169 6.03 2.79 -9.02
N LEU A 170 5.91 3.88 -9.78
CA LEU A 170 6.60 4.04 -11.07
C LEU A 170 8.11 3.98 -10.92
N ILE A 171 8.69 4.59 -9.88
CA ILE A 171 10.14 4.53 -9.61
C ILE A 171 10.58 3.08 -9.42
N VAL A 172 9.83 2.31 -8.62
CA VAL A 172 10.11 0.89 -8.36
C VAL A 172 10.03 0.07 -9.64
N VAL A 173 9.00 0.30 -10.46
CA VAL A 173 8.80 -0.40 -11.74
C VAL A 173 9.92 -0.08 -12.73
N LEU A 174 10.23 1.21 -12.93
CA LEU A 174 11.25 1.64 -13.89
C LEU A 174 12.61 1.00 -13.58
N VAL A 175 13.07 1.10 -12.33
CA VAL A 175 14.33 0.46 -11.89
C VAL A 175 14.25 -1.07 -11.95
N GLY A 176 13.10 -1.65 -11.61
CA GLY A 176 12.85 -3.08 -11.71
C GLY A 176 12.99 -3.62 -13.15
N LEU A 177 12.57 -2.84 -14.15
CA LEU A 177 12.60 -3.23 -15.56
C LEU A 177 13.95 -2.99 -16.26
N MET A 178 14.75 -2.03 -15.76
CA MET A 178 16.07 -1.71 -16.31
C MET A 178 16.96 -2.96 -16.47
N LYS A 179 17.83 -2.96 -17.47
CA LYS A 179 18.74 -4.09 -17.72
C LYS A 179 19.81 -4.17 -16.63
N SER A 180 20.11 -5.38 -16.18
CA SER A 180 21.23 -5.66 -15.27
C SER A 180 22.57 -5.31 -15.92
N GLN A 181 23.48 -4.71 -15.15
CA GLN A 181 24.86 -4.49 -15.59
C GLN A 181 25.60 -5.83 -15.63
N GLN A 182 26.30 -6.11 -16.74
CA GLN A 182 27.07 -7.35 -16.88
C GLN A 182 28.45 -7.21 -16.21
N GLY A 183 28.92 -8.29 -15.59
CA GLY A 183 30.21 -8.32 -14.88
C GLY A 183 30.23 -7.49 -13.59
N PRO A 184 31.42 -7.33 -12.98
CA PRO A 184 31.58 -6.61 -11.71
C PRO A 184 31.26 -5.12 -11.82
N ASN A 185 30.71 -4.54 -10.75
CA ASN A 185 30.56 -3.10 -10.59
C ASN A 185 30.97 -2.67 -9.17
N ALA A 186 30.81 -1.38 -8.85
CA ALA A 186 31.14 -0.82 -7.52
C ALA A 186 30.43 -1.52 -6.34
N TYR A 187 29.40 -2.34 -6.62
CA TYR A 187 28.58 -3.03 -5.64
C TYR A 187 28.76 -4.56 -5.65
N GLY A 188 29.70 -5.10 -6.44
CA GLY A 188 30.12 -6.51 -6.42
C GLY A 188 30.16 -7.20 -7.79
N GLU A 189 30.53 -8.48 -7.79
CA GLU A 189 30.95 -9.25 -8.98
C GLU A 189 29.84 -9.52 -10.02
N GLY A 190 28.58 -9.65 -9.63
CA GLY A 190 27.47 -9.91 -10.56
C GLY A 190 26.11 -10.10 -9.87
N PRO A 191 24.98 -10.01 -10.61
CA PRO A 191 23.65 -10.23 -10.03
C PRO A 191 23.46 -11.67 -9.60
N LYS A 192 22.79 -11.87 -8.47
CA LYS A 192 22.28 -13.20 -8.11
C LYS A 192 21.14 -13.61 -9.05
N VAL A 193 21.21 -14.84 -9.53
CA VAL A 193 20.21 -15.47 -10.41
C VAL A 193 19.77 -16.77 -9.73
N LEU A 194 18.50 -16.84 -9.29
CA LEU A 194 17.90 -17.98 -8.57
C LEU A 194 16.71 -18.57 -9.34
#